data_AF-A0AAV4RQI1-F1
#
_entry.id   AF-A0AAV4RQI1-F1
#
_cell.length_a   1.000
_cell.length_b   1.000
_cell.length_c   1.000
_cell.angle_alpha   90.00
_cell.angle_beta   90.00
_cell.angle_gamma   90.00
#
_symmetry.space_group_name_H-M   'P 1'
#
loop_
_entity.id
_entity.type
_entity.pdbx_description
1 polymer ?
#
loop_
_entity_poly.entity_id
_entity_poly.type
_entity_poly.pdbx_seq_one_letter_code
_entity_poly.pdbx_strand_id
1 'polypeptide(L)'
;MDPLLSDCPNAGAGVFQNFFSFYVPVGRGTAFDGEIAAIRTALSQLQCHLEKFTRAVILCDSRAALLAIVSNNNPKTQGILDCRNHLENLASLEKTIVL
;
A
#
# COMPACT_ATOMS: atom_id res chain seq x y z
N MET A 1 14.54 -31.26 15.85
CA MET A 1 14.69 -30.54 14.57
C MET A 1 13.35 -30.65 13.86
N ASP A 2 12.48 -29.65 14.04
CA ASP A 2 11.11 -29.69 13.49
C ASP A 2 11.12 -29.47 11.97
N PRO A 3 10.47 -30.35 11.18
CA PRO A 3 10.47 -30.28 9.72
C PRO A 3 9.49 -29.24 9.13
N LEU A 4 9.05 -28.24 9.92
CA LEU A 4 7.98 -27.31 9.54
C LEU A 4 8.45 -25.93 9.05
N LEU A 5 9.76 -25.65 9.03
CA LEU A 5 10.28 -24.45 8.36
C LEU A 5 10.33 -24.68 6.85
N SER A 6 9.15 -24.74 6.24
CA SER A 6 8.98 -24.54 4.82
C SER A 6 9.47 -23.11 4.51
N ASP A 7 10.47 -22.98 3.62
CA ASP A 7 11.00 -21.73 3.04
C ASP A 7 9.92 -20.96 2.27
N CYS A 8 8.87 -20.53 2.97
CA CYS A 8 7.90 -19.61 2.41
C CYS A 8 8.44 -18.21 2.62
N PRO A 9 8.66 -17.43 1.54
CA PRO A 9 9.23 -16.10 1.66
C PRO A 9 8.35 -15.25 2.58
N ASN A 10 9.00 -14.53 3.49
CA ASN A 10 8.38 -13.49 4.28
C ASN A 10 8.52 -12.17 3.52
N ALA A 11 7.45 -11.39 3.49
CA ALA A 11 7.41 -10.06 2.92
C ALA A 11 7.37 -8.99 4.02
N GLY A 12 7.93 -7.84 3.67
CA GLY A 12 7.84 -6.60 4.44
C GLY A 12 7.50 -5.45 3.50
N ALA A 13 7.04 -4.36 4.08
CA ALA A 13 6.64 -3.16 3.37
C ALA A 13 7.33 -1.94 4.00
N GLY A 14 7.87 -1.07 3.17
CA GLY A 14 8.52 0.17 3.60
C GLY A 14 7.84 1.38 2.98
N VAL A 15 7.67 2.44 3.77
CA VAL A 15 7.19 3.73 3.27
C VAL A 15 8.10 4.82 3.80
N PHE A 16 8.48 5.75 2.93
CA PHE A 16 9.26 6.91 3.30
C PHE A 16 8.65 8.18 2.72
N GLN A 17 8.51 9.18 3.57
CA GLN A 17 8.15 10.55 3.25
C GLN A 17 8.80 11.47 4.30
N ASN A 18 9.04 12.74 4.00
CA ASN A 18 9.75 13.64 4.92
C ASN A 18 9.14 13.78 6.33
N PHE A 19 7.84 13.57 6.48
CA PHE A 19 7.12 13.67 7.75
C PHE A 19 6.88 12.32 8.42
N PHE A 20 7.02 11.20 7.70
CA PHE A 20 6.83 9.87 8.26
C PHE A 20 7.62 8.79 7.52
N SER A 21 8.13 7.81 8.26
CA SER A 21 8.72 6.61 7.68
C SER A 21 8.29 5.40 8.49
N PHE A 22 7.80 4.38 7.80
CA PHE A 22 7.27 3.17 8.43
C PHE A 22 7.83 1.92 7.78
N TYR A 23 8.02 0.91 8.61
CA TYR A 23 8.21 -0.47 8.18
C TYR A 23 7.06 -1.31 8.72
N VAL A 24 6.45 -2.12 7.86
CA VAL A 24 5.32 -2.98 8.21
C VAL A 24 5.66 -4.42 7.86
N PRO A 25 5.69 -5.35 8.83
CA PRO A 25 5.83 -6.77 8.51
C PRO A 25 4.53 -7.28 7.87
N VAL A 26 4.65 -7.91 6.70
CA VAL A 26 3.50 -8.55 6.01
C VAL A 26 3.39 -10.03 6.41
N GLY A 27 4.50 -10.63 6.85
CA GLY A 27 4.56 -12.05 7.20
C GLY A 27 4.73 -12.89 5.94
N ARG A 28 4.16 -14.10 5.92
CA ARG A 28 4.26 -15.00 4.76
C ARG A 28 3.57 -14.35 3.55
N GLY A 29 4.33 -14.04 2.51
CA GLY A 29 3.82 -13.28 1.36
C GLY A 29 4.89 -13.05 0.29
N THR A 30 4.45 -12.55 -0.86
CA THR A 30 5.31 -12.21 -1.99
C THR A 30 5.74 -10.75 -1.94
N ALA A 31 6.71 -10.37 -2.79
CA ALA A 31 7.05 -8.95 -2.97
C ALA A 31 5.83 -8.11 -3.36
N PHE A 32 4.93 -8.64 -4.19
CA PHE A 32 3.67 -7.97 -4.54
C PHE A 32 2.80 -7.66 -3.31
N ASP A 33 2.70 -8.58 -2.35
CA ASP A 33 1.95 -8.36 -1.11
C ASP A 33 2.61 -7.27 -0.25
N GLY A 34 3.95 -7.22 -0.24
CA GLY A 34 4.74 -6.13 0.33
C GLY A 34 4.40 -4.77 -0.28
N GLU A 35 4.35 -4.68 -1.61
CA GLU A 35 4.02 -3.44 -2.32
C GLU A 35 2.59 -2.96 -2.04
N ILE A 36 1.61 -3.87 -2.06
CA ILE A 36 0.23 -3.54 -1.73
C ILE A 36 0.14 -3.04 -0.28
N ALA A 37 0.84 -3.69 0.65
CA ALA A 37 0.88 -3.25 2.04
C ALA A 37 1.56 -1.88 2.19
N ALA A 38 2.65 -1.61 1.46
CA ALA A 38 3.33 -0.32 1.47
C ALA A 38 2.41 0.81 0.99
N ILE A 39 1.74 0.61 -0.15
CA ILE A 39 0.80 1.61 -0.69
C ILE A 39 -0.38 1.82 0.27
N ARG A 40 -0.94 0.75 0.83
CA ARG A 40 -2.03 0.85 1.82
C ARG A 40 -1.59 1.64 3.05
N THR A 41 -0.41 1.36 3.58
CA THR A 41 0.15 2.09 4.72
C THR A 41 0.38 3.56 4.37
N ALA A 42 0.95 3.87 3.21
CA ALA A 42 1.14 5.24 2.76
C ALA A 42 -0.20 6.01 2.70
N LEU A 43 -1.23 5.41 2.09
CA LEU A 43 -2.57 6.01 1.98
C LEU A 43 -3.22 6.22 3.36
N SER A 44 -3.11 5.25 4.26
CA SER A 44 -3.61 5.37 5.63
C SER A 44 -2.92 6.51 6.39
N GLN A 45 -1.60 6.67 6.24
CA GLN A 45 -0.85 7.75 6.90
C GLN A 45 -1.16 9.12 6.31
N LEU A 46 -1.43 9.21 5.00
CA LEU A 46 -1.92 10.43 4.38
C LEU A 46 -3.28 10.85 4.94
N GLN A 47 -4.18 9.91 5.23
CA GLN A 47 -5.45 10.21 5.90
C GLN A 47 -5.29 10.73 7.34
N CYS A 48 -4.20 10.37 8.02
CA CYS A 48 -3.87 10.94 9.33
C CYS A 48 -3.25 12.35 9.27
N HIS A 49 -2.95 12.85 8.07
CA HIS A 49 -2.24 14.11 7.84
C HIS A 49 -2.90 14.96 6.74
N LEU A 50 -4.24 14.94 6.68
CA LEU A 50 -5.03 15.62 5.65
C LEU A 50 -4.74 17.13 5.57
N GLU A 51 -4.36 17.76 6.67
CA GLU A 51 -4.02 19.18 6.76
C GLU A 51 -2.68 19.53 6.10
N LYS A 52 -1.81 18.55 5.84
CA LYS A 52 -0.44 18.77 5.37
C LYS A 52 -0.29 18.77 3.85
N PHE A 53 -1.33 18.39 3.11
CA PHE A 53 -1.26 18.31 1.64
C PHE A 53 -2.62 18.48 0.98
N THR A 54 -2.59 18.94 -0.27
CA THR A 54 -3.71 18.86 -1.22
C THR A 54 -3.42 17.83 -2.32
N ARG A 55 -2.14 17.62 -2.63
CA ARG A 55 -1.66 16.71 -3.67
C ARG A 55 -0.54 15.85 -3.10
N ALA A 56 -0.56 14.55 -3.37
CA ALA A 56 0.52 13.63 -3.05
C ALA A 56 0.80 12.70 -4.22
N VAL A 57 2.04 12.25 -4.32
CA VAL A 57 2.50 11.24 -5.29
C VAL A 57 3.01 10.04 -4.50
N ILE A 58 2.52 8.85 -4.84
CA ILE A 58 3.05 7.59 -4.32
C ILE A 58 3.91 6.98 -5.41
N LEU A 59 5.20 6.81 -5.13
CA LEU A 59 6.14 6.17 -6.04
C LEU A 59 6.28 4.70 -5.62
N CYS A 60 5.98 3.79 -6.56
CA CYS A 60 6.15 2.35 -6.40
C CYS A 60 6.80 1.82 -7.69
N ASP A 61 7.85 1.02 -7.57
CA ASP A 61 8.56 0.42 -8.71
C ASP A 61 7.85 -0.84 -9.24
N SER A 62 6.85 -1.35 -8.51
CA SER A 62 6.03 -2.47 -8.94
C SER A 62 4.86 -2.03 -9.81
N ARG A 63 5.07 -2.09 -11.13
CA ARG A 63 4.01 -1.92 -12.14
C ARG A 63 2.80 -2.83 -11.86
N ALA A 64 3.02 -4.04 -11.37
CA ALA A 64 1.94 -4.98 -11.05
C ALA A 64 1.06 -4.45 -9.91
N ALA A 65 1.66 -3.91 -8.85
CA ALA A 65 0.93 -3.34 -7.71
C ALA A 65 0.13 -2.10 -8.12
N LEU A 66 0.75 -1.18 -8.87
CA LEU A 66 0.07 0.00 -9.41
C LEU A 66 -1.14 -0.39 -10.25
N LEU A 67 -0.97 -1.28 -11.24
CA LEU A 67 -2.07 -1.76 -12.09
C LEU A 67 -3.16 -2.48 -11.30
N ALA A 68 -2.82 -3.25 -10.27
CA ALA A 68 -3.80 -3.93 -9.43
C ALA A 68 -4.71 -2.93 -8.70
N ILE A 69 -4.15 -1.81 -8.25
CA ILE A 69 -4.89 -0.76 -7.53
C ILE A 69 -5.73 0.08 -8.51
N VAL A 70 -5.15 0.57 -9.61
CA VAL A 70 -5.85 1.49 -10.54
C VAL A 70 -6.84 0.80 -11.49
N SER A 71 -6.73 -0.52 -11.67
CA SER A 71 -7.62 -1.26 -12.56
C SER A 71 -9.06 -1.25 -12.03
N ASN A 72 -10.05 -1.13 -12.92
CA ASN A 72 -11.47 -1.19 -12.56
C ASN A 72 -12.01 -2.63 -12.38
N ASN A 73 -11.12 -3.64 -12.42
CA ASN A 73 -11.49 -5.04 -12.23
C ASN A 73 -11.78 -5.36 -10.77
N ASN A 74 -12.55 -6.43 -10.50
CA ASN A 74 -12.79 -6.90 -9.13
C ASN A 74 -11.46 -7.11 -8.37
N PRO A 75 -11.32 -6.53 -7.16
CA PRO A 75 -10.09 -6.62 -6.40
C PRO A 75 -9.84 -8.08 -6.00
N LYS A 76 -8.63 -8.57 -6.28
CA LYS A 76 -8.26 -9.97 -6.03
C LYS A 76 -7.95 -10.25 -4.55
N THR A 77 -7.63 -9.21 -3.78
CA THR A 77 -7.27 -9.32 -2.36
C THR A 77 -7.88 -8.15 -1.58
N GLN A 78 -8.07 -8.34 -0.28
CA GLN A 78 -8.56 -7.29 0.61
C GLN A 78 -7.64 -6.06 0.61
N GLY A 79 -6.32 -6.27 0.55
CA GLY A 79 -5.37 -5.15 0.51
C GLY A 79 -5.56 -4.23 -0.71
N ILE A 80 -5.91 -4.77 -1.88
CA ILE A 80 -6.23 -3.97 -3.06
C ILE A 80 -7.52 -3.17 -2.85
N LEU A 81 -8.56 -3.81 -2.29
CA LEU A 81 -9.82 -3.14 -1.97
C LEU A 81 -9.61 -2.01 -0.96
N ASP A 82 -8.83 -2.25 0.10
CA ASP A 82 -8.48 -1.24 1.10
C ASP A 82 -7.79 -0.04 0.45
N CYS A 83 -6.80 -0.26 -0.42
CA CYS A 83 -6.12 0.81 -1.15
C CYS A 83 -7.11 1.66 -1.96
N ARG A 84 -8.02 1.02 -2.69
CA ARG A 84 -9.05 1.72 -3.48
C ARG A 84 -9.99 2.54 -2.60
N ASN A 85 -10.47 1.95 -1.51
CA ASN A 85 -11.31 2.66 -0.55
C ASN A 85 -10.59 3.88 0.04
N HIS A 86 -9.29 3.76 0.36
CA HIS A 86 -8.52 4.90 0.85
C HIS A 86 -8.36 6.00 -0.22
N LEU A 87 -8.15 5.64 -1.49
CA LEU A 87 -8.10 6.61 -2.60
C LEU A 87 -9.43 7.32 -2.80
N GLU A 88 -10.54 6.58 -2.80
CA GLU A 88 -11.89 7.15 -2.91
C GLU A 88 -12.20 8.09 -1.74
N ASN A 89 -11.85 7.70 -0.52
CA ASN A 89 -11.99 8.54 0.67
C ASN A 89 -11.13 9.81 0.60
N LEU A 90 -9.92 9.73 0.07
CA LEU A 90 -9.07 10.92 -0.12
C LEU A 90 -9.63 11.82 -1.22
N ALA A 91 -10.14 11.25 -2.31
CA ALA A 91 -10.76 12.00 -3.39
C ALA A 91 -12.05 12.72 -2.94
N SER A 92 -12.87 12.10 -2.09
CA SER A 92 -14.08 12.74 -1.52
C SER A 92 -13.75 13.89 -0.57
N LEU A 93 -12.52 13.95 -0.06
CA LEU A 93 -11.96 15.04 0.75
C LEU A 93 -11.16 16.05 -0.09
N GLU A 94 -11.40 16.08 -1.41
CA GLU A 94 -10.75 16.97 -2.38
C GLU A 94 -9.21 16.83 -2.41
N LYS A 95 -8.69 15.65 -2.02
CA LYS A 95 -7.26 15.33 -2.12
C LYS A 95 -6.97 14.64 -3.45
N THR A 96 -5.90 15.06 -4.12
CA THR A 96 -5.42 14.39 -5.33
C THR A 96 -4.25 13.47 -4.99
N ILE A 97 -4.42 12.18 -5.23
CA ILE A 97 -3.35 11.19 -5.12
C ILE A 97 -2.99 10.70 -6.52
N VAL A 98 -1.71 10.79 -6.88
CA VAL A 98 -1.17 10.21 -8.11
C VAL A 98 -0.36 8.97 -7.73
N LEU A 99 -0.59 7.88 -8.43
CA LEU A 99 0.12 6.61 -8.32
C LEU A 99 1.00 6.41 -9.56
#